data_AF-A0A1M5KAT4-F1
#
_entry.id   AF-A0A1M5KAT4-F1
#
_cell.length_a   1.000
_cell.length_b   1.000
_cell.length_c   1.000
_cell.angle_alpha   90.00
_cell.angle_beta   90.00
_cell.angle_gamma   90.00
#
_symmetry.space_group_name_H-M   'P 1'
#
loop_
_entity.id
_entity.type
_entity.pdbx_description
1 polymer ?
#
loop_
_entity_poly.entity_id
_entity_poly.type
_entity_poly.pdbx_seq_one_letter_code
_entity_poly.pdbx_strand_id
1 'polypeptide(L)' 'MLVKIWTDSFIITGEIDTLRDERLTDYIRENKDFIAVTQVRVSDRSEKDLFRTHFLNVSTRHIEIILPAE' A
#
# COMPACT_ATOMS: atom_id res chain seq x y z
N MET A 1 3.38 -9.36 2.44
CA MET A 1 3.50 -8.52 3.66
C MET A 1 2.33 -7.56 3.74
N LEU A 2 1.64 -7.49 4.89
CA LEU A 2 0.53 -6.56 5.10
C LEU A 2 1.06 -5.13 5.29
N VAL A 3 0.44 -4.16 4.62
CA VAL A 3 0.84 -2.76 4.64
C VAL A 3 -0.37 -1.83 4.77
N LYS A 4 -0.12 -0.66 5.37
CA LYS A 4 -1.02 0.50 5.34
C LYS A 4 -0.30 1.65 4.65
N ILE A 5 -0.92 2.19 3.61
CA ILE A 5 -0.39 3.23 2.73
C ILE A 5 -1.31 4.44 2.84
N TRP A 6 -0.75 5.60 3.16
CA TRP A 6 -1.44 6.86 3.14
C TRP A 6 -1.06 7.63 1.88
N THR A 7 -2.07 8.14 1.19
CA THR A 7 -1.92 9.13 0.12
C THR A 7 -2.56 10.45 0.54
N ASP A 8 -2.52 11.43 -0.35
CA ASP A 8 -3.20 12.72 -0.20
C ASP A 8 -4.70 12.59 0.15
N SER A 9 -5.36 11.58 -0.40
CA SER A 9 -6.82 11.44 -0.39
C SER A 9 -7.29 10.15 0.26
N PHE A 10 -6.44 9.12 0.30
CA PHE A 10 -6.85 7.76 0.66
C PHE A 10 -5.92 7.13 1.69
N ILE A 11 -6.49 6.13 2.37
CA ILE A 11 -5.77 5.15 3.16
C ILE A 11 -6.04 3.80 2.49
N ILE A 12 -4.96 3.12 2.10
CA ILE A 12 -5.00 1.85 1.39
C ILE A 12 -4.37 0.80 2.30
N THR A 13 -5.13 -0.22 2.68
CA THR A 13 -4.62 -1.38 3.41
C THR A 13 -4.68 -2.60 2.50
N GLY A 14 -3.63 -3.42 2.51
CA GLY A 14 -3.59 -4.66 1.74
C GLY A 14 -2.26 -5.35 1.87
N GLU A 15 -1.99 -6.29 0.97
CA GLU A 15 -0.78 -7.10 0.97
C GLU A 15 0.08 -6.80 -0.26
N ILE A 16 1.37 -6.57 -0.04
CA ILE A 16 2.37 -6.55 -1.12
C ILE A 16 3.13 -7.87 -1.15
N ASP A 17 3.46 -8.35 -2.34
CA ASP A 17 4.27 -9.55 -2.49
C ASP A 17 5.75 -9.17 -2.42
N THR A 18 6.46 -9.74 -1.45
CA THR A 18 7.88 -9.46 -1.20
C THR A 18 8.63 -10.77 -1.16
N LEU A 19 9.91 -10.75 -1.53
CA LEU A 19 10.75 -11.92 -1.31
C LEU A 19 10.85 -12.22 0.20
N ARG A 20 11.14 -13.48 0.55
CA ARG A 20 11.32 -13.87 1.96
C ARG A 20 12.40 -12.99 2.60
N ASP A 21 12.09 -12.47 3.78
CA ASP A 21 12.95 -11.59 4.59
C ASP A 21 13.31 -10.24 3.96
N GLU A 22 12.64 -9.86 2.87
CA GLU A 22 12.81 -8.54 2.26
C GLU A 22 12.22 -7.46 3.17
N ARG A 23 13.01 -6.40 3.41
CA ARG A 23 12.55 -5.24 4.17
C ARG A 23 11.66 -4.39 3.28
N LEU A 24 10.60 -3.83 3.86
CA LEU A 24 9.74 -2.86 3.18
C LEU A 24 10.53 -1.72 2.52
N THR A 25 11.58 -1.22 3.19
CA THR A 25 12.44 -0.16 2.66
C THR A 25 13.23 -0.57 1.43
N ASP A 26 13.70 -1.82 1.37
CA ASP A 26 14.41 -2.35 0.20
C ASP A 26 13.43 -2.54 -0.96
N TYR A 27 12.25 -3.11 -0.68
CA TYR A 27 11.17 -3.27 -1.66
C TYR A 27 10.76 -1.94 -2.31
N ILE A 28 10.55 -0.88 -1.51
CA ILE A 28 10.17 0.44 -2.03
C ILE A 28 11.30 1.06 -2.88
N ARG A 29 12.57 0.87 -2.48
CA ARG A 29 13.71 1.41 -3.22
C ARG A 29 13.83 0.80 -4.62
N GLU A 30 13.47 -0.47 -4.75
CA GLU A 30 13.53 -1.21 -6.01
C GLU A 30 12.30 -0.95 -6.90
N ASN A 31 11.13 -0.77 -6.31
CA ASN A 31 9.87 -0.51 -7.02
C ASN A 31 9.61 1.00 -7.16
N LYS A 32 10.18 1.60 -8.21
CA LYS A 32 10.28 3.07 -8.31
C LYS A 32 8.98 3.82 -8.57
N ASP A 33 8.11 3.32 -9.45
CA ASP A 33 6.94 4.08 -9.90
C ASP A 33 5.62 3.59 -9.31
N PHE A 34 5.51 2.27 -9.04
CA PHE A 34 4.28 1.68 -8.55
C PHE A 34 4.55 0.51 -7.60
N ILE A 35 3.59 0.29 -6.69
CA ILE A 35 3.53 -0.85 -5.77
C ILE A 35 2.26 -1.63 -6.06
N ALA A 36 2.42 -2.93 -6.34
CA ALA A 36 1.32 -3.85 -6.52
C ALA A 36 0.76 -4.26 -5.14
N VAL A 37 -0.48 -3.88 -4.85
CA VAL A 37 -1.17 -4.23 -3.60
C VAL A 37 -2.33 -5.17 -3.91
N THR A 38 -2.48 -6.21 -3.11
CA THR A 38 -3.55 -7.22 -3.20
C THR A 38 -4.41 -7.21 -1.93
N GLN A 39 -5.58 -7.87 -1.99
CA GLN A 39 -6.54 -7.92 -0.86
C GLN A 39 -6.87 -6.52 -0.32
N VAL A 40 -7.13 -5.59 -1.24
CA VAL A 40 -7.11 -4.16 -0.97
C VAL A 40 -8.41 -3.70 -0.34
N ARG A 41 -8.27 -2.90 0.71
CA ARG A 41 -9.30 -2.04 1.25
C ARG A 41 -8.88 -0.58 1.10
N VAL A 42 -9.77 0.25 0.57
CA VAL A 42 -9.54 1.69 0.44
C VAL A 42 -10.54 2.43 1.32
N SER A 43 -10.04 3.32 2.17
CA SER A 43 -10.82 4.29 2.92
C SER A 43 -10.36 5.71 2.60
N ASP A 44 -11.19 6.70 2.93
CA ASP A 44 -10.73 8.09 2.95
C ASP A 44 -9.83 8.39 4.17
N ARG A 45 -9.35 9.62 4.27
CA ARG A 45 -8.53 10.10 5.41
C ARG A 45 -9.27 10.11 6.76
N SER A 46 -10.60 10.04 6.75
CA SER A 46 -11.44 9.93 7.94
C SER A 46 -11.75 8.46 8.29
N GLU A 47 -11.04 7.51 7.67
CA GLU A 47 -11.23 6.06 7.81
C GLU A 47 -12.61 5.54 7.36
N LYS A 48 -13.35 6.32 6.55
CA LYS A 48 -14.59 5.83 5.94
C LYS A 48 -14.27 4.84 4.82
N ASP A 49 -14.75 3.61 4.94
CA ASP A 49 -14.63 2.56 3.92
C ASP A 49 -15.25 3.05 2.61
N LEU A 50 -14.48 3.05 1.52
CA LEU A 50 -14.93 3.46 0.19
C LEU A 50 -15.21 2.25 -0.69
N PHE A 51 -14.20 1.37 -0.86
CA PHE A 51 -14.34 0.15 -1.64
C PHE A 51 -13.27 -0.89 -1.31
N ARG A 52 -13.47 -2.11 -1.83
CA ARG A 52 -12.51 -3.21 -1.78
C ARG A 52 -12.27 -3.77 -3.18
N THR A 53 -11.05 -4.24 -3.43
CA THR A 53 -10.67 -4.85 -4.70
C THR A 53 -9.58 -5.90 -4.47
N HIS A 54 -9.48 -6.88 -5.36
CA HIS A 54 -8.42 -7.89 -5.28
C HIS A 54 -7.03 -7.35 -5.61
N PHE A 55 -6.96 -6.30 -6.41
CA PHE A 55 -5.71 -5.71 -6.87
C PHE A 55 -5.84 -4.19 -7.03
N LEU A 56 -4.81 -3.47 -6.60
CA LEU A 56 -4.63 -2.04 -6.84
C LEU A 56 -3.16 -1.75 -7.14
N ASN A 57 -2.92 -1.09 -8.27
CA ASN A 57 -1.59 -0.61 -8.62
C ASN A 57 -1.42 0.82 -8.07
N VAL A 58 -0.60 0.98 -7.03
CA VAL A 58 -0.48 2.24 -6.29
C VAL A 58 0.76 3.00 -6.74
N SER A 59 0.59 4.21 -7.28
CA SER A 59 1.71 5.07 -7.64
C SER A 59 2.47 5.53 -6.40
N THR A 60 3.79 5.34 -6.38
CA THR A 60 4.66 5.76 -5.28
C THR A 60 4.71 7.28 -5.12
N ARG A 61 4.42 8.04 -6.19
CA ARG A 61 4.48 9.51 -6.22
C ARG A 61 3.47 10.19 -5.29
N HIS A 62 2.39 9.50 -4.96
CA HIS A 62 1.32 10.01 -4.11
C HIS A 62 1.34 9.40 -2.71
N ILE A 63 2.32 8.53 -2.41
CA ILE A 63 2.46 7.93 -1.08
C ILE A 63 3.09 8.96 -0.15
N GLU A 64 2.36 9.33 0.88
CA GLU A 64 2.87 10.15 1.99
C GLU A 64 3.59 9.27 3.01
N ILE A 65 2.98 8.13 3.35
CA ILE A 65 3.47 7.18 4.36
C ILE A 65 3.14 5.76 3.91
N ILE A 66 4.06 4.83 4.11
CA ILE A 66 3.81 3.40 4.00
C ILE A 66 4.45 2.69 5.19
N LEU A 67 3.68 1.85 5.88
CA LEU A 67 4.12 1.11 7.05
C LEU A 67 3.66 -0.35 6.95
N PRO A 68 4.39 -1.30 7.55
CA PRO A 68 3.84 -2.62 7.84
C PRO A 68 2.60 -2.46 8.72
N ALA A 69 1.53 -3.16 8.39
CA ALA A 69 0.33 -3.21 9.23
C ALA A 69 0.39 -4.44 10.16
N GLU A 70 -0.14 -4.28 11.38
CA GLU A 70 -0.35 -5.38 12.35
C GLU A 70 -1.46 -6.33 11.90
#